data_AF-A0A6M1ZTV1-F1
#
_entry.id   AF-A0A6M1ZTV1-F1
#
_cell.length_a   1.000
_cell.length_b   1.000
_cell.length_c   1.000
_cell.angle_alpha   90.00
_cell.angle_beta   90.00
_cell.angle_gamma   90.00
#
_symmetry.space_group_name_H-M   'P 1'
#
loop_
_entity.id
_entity.type
_entity.pdbx_description
1 polymer ?
#
loop_
_entity_poly.entity_id
_entity_poly.type
_entity_poly.pdbx_seq_one_letter_code
_entity_poly.pdbx_strand_id
1 'polypeptide(L)'
;MTKIPIASINKKKKIISINEIKDHLENNHKAYVLITCSYPDSEGKMDVELNYSGDEVLASYLAFQAQNSLDPIEEKIKDLC
;
A
#
# COMPACT_ATOMS: atom_id res chain seq x y z
N MET A 1 25.06 -33.25 13.36
CA MET A 1 24.02 -32.83 12.40
C MET A 1 22.70 -32.72 13.14
N THR A 2 22.42 -31.55 13.72
CA THR A 2 21.19 -31.27 14.45
C THR A 2 20.13 -30.77 13.46
N LYS A 3 19.05 -31.53 13.28
CA LYS A 3 17.90 -31.12 12.49
C LYS A 3 17.16 -30.01 13.25
N ILE A 4 17.13 -28.81 12.69
CA ILE A 4 16.26 -27.71 13.17
C ILE A 4 14.83 -28.09 12.78
N PRO A 5 13.86 -28.14 13.72
CA PRO A 5 12.47 -28.34 13.35
C PRO A 5 11.96 -27.08 12.67
N ILE A 6 11.68 -27.18 11.37
CA ILE A 6 10.96 -26.16 10.62
C ILE A 6 9.52 -26.24 11.09
N ALA A 7 9.16 -25.43 12.09
CA ALA A 7 7.76 -25.22 12.43
C ALA A 7 7.07 -24.62 11.20
N SER A 8 6.24 -25.40 10.53
CA SER A 8 5.31 -24.90 9.51
C SER A 8 4.33 -23.96 10.18
N ILE A 9 4.68 -22.67 10.25
CA ILE A 9 3.75 -21.60 10.64
C ILE A 9 2.76 -21.45 9.49
N ASN A 10 1.64 -22.16 9.60
CA ASN A 10 0.51 -22.02 8.70
C ASN A 10 -0.20 -20.68 9.00
N LYS A 11 0.37 -19.56 8.54
CA LYS A 11 -0.29 -18.25 8.62
C LYS A 11 -1.47 -18.27 7.64
N LYS A 12 -2.67 -18.62 8.13
CA LYS A 12 -3.91 -18.32 7.41
C LYS A 12 -3.88 -16.82 7.08
N LYS A 13 -3.85 -16.48 5.80
CA LYS A 13 -3.86 -15.09 5.32
C LYS A 13 -5.22 -14.50 5.74
N LYS A 14 -5.26 -13.77 6.86
CA LYS A 14 -6.47 -13.07 7.31
C LYS A 14 -6.75 -12.00 6.27
N ILE A 15 -7.85 -12.16 5.53
CA ILE A 15 -8.36 -11.10 4.65
C ILE A 15 -8.93 -10.04 5.59
N ILE A 16 -8.25 -8.91 5.68
CA ILE A 16 -8.70 -7.74 6.43
C ILE A 16 -9.41 -6.84 5.43
N SER A 17 -10.62 -6.39 5.76
CA SER A 17 -11.37 -5.47 4.93
C SER A 17 -10.74 -4.08 4.96
N ILE A 18 -10.94 -3.29 3.89
CA ILE A 18 -10.41 -1.94 3.82
C ILE A 18 -10.93 -1.04 4.94
N ASN A 19 -12.17 -1.27 5.38
CA ASN A 19 -12.79 -0.52 6.47
C ASN A 19 -12.11 -0.83 7.81
N GLU A 20 -11.79 -2.09 8.10
CA GLU A 20 -11.03 -2.45 9.31
C GLU A 20 -9.65 -1.79 9.35
N ILE A 21 -9.02 -1.59 8.18
CA ILE A 21 -7.74 -0.87 8.08
C ILE A 21 -7.96 0.61 8.38
N LYS A 22 -8.97 1.25 7.76
CA LYS A 22 -9.30 2.65 7.99
C LYS A 22 -9.63 2.92 9.46
N ASP A 23 -10.51 2.10 10.06
CA ASP A 23 -10.87 2.20 11.47
C ASP A 23 -9.64 2.09 12.38
N HIS A 24 -8.72 1.16 12.07
CA HIS A 24 -7.48 1.03 12.84
C HIS A 24 -6.57 2.25 12.69
N LEU A 25 -6.46 2.82 11.49
CA LEU A 25 -5.62 3.99 11.23
C LEU A 25 -6.18 5.23 11.91
N GLU A 26 -7.49 5.50 11.79
CA GLU A 26 -8.18 6.63 12.41
C GLU A 26 -8.05 6.63 13.93
N ASN A 27 -8.11 5.46 14.58
CA ASN A 27 -8.02 5.36 16.03
C ASN A 27 -6.59 5.47 16.59
N ASN A 28 -5.56 5.24 15.76
CA ASN A 28 -4.18 5.12 16.25
C ASN A 28 -3.20 6.15 15.67
N HIS A 29 -3.59 6.90 14.63
CA HIS A 29 -2.71 7.83 13.93
C HIS A 29 -3.35 9.21 13.82
N LYS A 30 -2.52 10.26 13.89
CA LYS A 30 -2.98 11.65 13.76
C LYS A 30 -3.24 12.07 12.31
N ALA A 31 -2.63 11.38 11.34
CA ALA A 31 -2.87 11.51 9.92
C ALA A 31 -2.38 10.26 9.19
N TYR A 32 -2.99 9.93 8.06
CA TYR A 32 -2.52 8.85 7.19
C TYR A 32 -2.86 9.10 5.72
N VAL A 33 -2.12 8.39 4.86
CA VAL A 33 -2.44 8.19 3.45
C VAL A 33 -2.43 6.69 3.20
N LEU A 34 -3.51 6.18 2.59
CA LEU A 34 -3.71 4.78 2.25
C LEU A 34 -3.91 4.67 0.74
N ILE A 35 -2.97 3.99 0.08
CA ILE A 35 -3.02 3.70 -1.34
C ILE A 35 -3.36 2.22 -1.50
N THR A 36 -4.39 1.91 -2.27
CA THR A 36 -4.74 0.54 -2.63
C THR A 36 -4.83 0.39 -4.12
N CYS A 37 -4.29 -0.73 -4.63
CA CYS A 37 -4.37 -1.09 -6.04
C CYS A 37 -5.14 -2.40 -6.17
N SER A 38 -6.09 -2.46 -7.10
CA SER A 38 -6.69 -3.72 -7.49
C SER A 38 -5.67 -4.60 -8.22
N TYR A 39 -5.98 -5.89 -8.34
CA TYR A 39 -5.22 -6.74 -9.24
C TYR A 39 -5.41 -6.25 -10.67
N PRO A 40 -4.37 -6.35 -11.54
CA PRO A 40 -4.52 -6.01 -12.94
C PRO A 40 -5.67 -6.81 -13.57
N ASP A 41 -6.52 -6.13 -14.33
CA ASP A 41 -7.55 -6.77 -15.14
C ASP A 41 -6.95 -7.47 -16.37
N SER A 42 -7.81 -8.01 -17.24
CA SER A 42 -7.38 -8.68 -18.47
C SER A 42 -6.65 -7.76 -19.47
N GLU A 43 -6.80 -6.44 -19.33
CA GLU A 43 -6.10 -5.44 -20.13
C GLU A 43 -4.86 -4.89 -19.41
N GLY A 44 -4.55 -5.40 -18.21
CA GLY A 44 -3.44 -4.94 -17.37
C GLY A 44 -3.73 -3.63 -16.63
N LYS A 45 -4.98 -3.14 -16.64
CA LYS A 45 -5.37 -1.93 -15.90
C LYS A 45 -5.58 -2.27 -14.44
N MET A 46 -5.19 -1.34 -13.57
CA MET A 46 -5.39 -1.43 -12.13
C MET A 46 -6.20 -0.23 -11.67
N ASP A 47 -7.16 -0.48 -10.79
CA ASP A 47 -7.88 0.57 -10.08
C ASP A 47 -7.04 0.98 -8.87
N VAL A 48 -6.70 2.26 -8.82
CA VAL A 48 -5.93 2.84 -7.71
C VAL A 48 -6.85 3.75 -6.92
N GLU A 49 -6.99 3.48 -5.64
CA GLU A 49 -7.72 4.33 -4.70
C GLU A 49 -6.74 4.97 -3.71
N LEU A 50 -6.90 6.28 -3.53
CA LEU A 50 -6.17 7.08 -2.55
C LEU A 50 -7.15 7.56 -1.48
N ASN A 51 -6.92 7.16 -0.23
CA ASN A 51 -7.68 7.59 0.92
C ASN A 51 -6.76 8.32 1.90
N TYR A 52 -7.20 9.45 2.44
CA TYR A 52 -6.44 10.20 3.43
C TYR A 52 -7.37 10.66 4.56
N SER A 53 -6.81 10.81 5.76
CA SER A 53 -7.50 11.36 6.92
C SER A 53 -6.50 12.02 7.86
N GLY A 54 -7.00 12.91 8.71
CA GLY A 54 -6.20 13.75 9.60
C GLY A 54 -5.90 15.13 9.00
N ASP A 55 -4.74 15.68 9.36
CA ASP A 55 -4.33 17.02 8.91
C ASP A 55 -4.12 17.08 7.39
N GLU A 56 -4.85 17.99 6.73
CA GLU A 56 -4.88 18.13 5.28
C GLU A 56 -3.54 18.53 4.68
N VAL A 57 -2.76 19.37 5.40
CA VAL A 57 -1.44 19.82 4.96
C VAL A 57 -0.45 18.66 4.99
N LEU A 58 -0.49 17.87 6.06
CA LEU A 58 0.36 16.69 6.19
C LEU A 58 -0.01 15.59 5.19
N ALA A 59 -1.30 15.33 4.96
CA ALA A 59 -1.76 14.37 3.96
C ALA A 59 -1.33 14.79 2.54
N SER A 60 -1.50 16.08 2.20
CA SER A 60 -1.06 16.63 0.92
C SER A 60 0.45 16.54 0.74
N TYR A 61 1.23 16.82 1.79
CA TYR A 61 2.68 16.65 1.78
C TYR A 61 3.09 15.19 1.54
N LEU A 62 2.46 14.23 2.23
CA LEU A 62 2.75 12.82 2.05
C LEU A 62 2.39 12.32 0.65
N ALA A 63 1.26 12.74 0.09
CA ALA A 63 0.86 12.41 -1.27
C ALA A 63 1.84 12.99 -2.30
N PHE A 64 2.23 14.26 -2.15
CA PHE A 64 3.21 14.91 -3.02
C PHE A 64 4.57 14.22 -2.98
N GLN A 65 5.06 13.89 -1.79
CA GLN A 65 6.35 13.19 -1.64
C GLN A 65 6.30 11.77 -2.21
N ALA A 66 5.18 11.06 -2.06
CA ALA A 66 4.98 9.75 -2.66
C ALA A 66 5.02 9.84 -4.19
N GLN A 67 4.37 10.83 -4.79
CA GLN A 67 4.41 11.06 -6.24
C GLN A 67 5.82 11.33 -6.75
N ASN A 68 6.54 12.26 -6.12
CA ASN A 68 7.93 12.59 -6.49
C ASN A 68 8.89 11.40 -6.34
N SER A 69 8.58 10.43 -5.49
CA SER A 69 9.39 9.21 -5.34
C SER A 69 9.19 8.20 -6.47
N LEU A 70 8.08 8.31 -7.21
CA LEU A 70 7.72 7.44 -8.33
C LEU A 70 8.19 8.02 -9.67
N ASP A 71 8.31 9.34 -9.80
CA ASP A 71 8.80 9.99 -11.04
C ASP A 71 10.14 9.43 -11.57
N PRO A 72 11.16 9.13 -10.73
CA PRO A 72 12.41 8.51 -11.19
C PRO A 72 12.24 7.07 -11.69
N ILE A 73 11.14 6.41 -11.32
CA ILE A 73 10.79 5.07 -11.77
C ILE A 73 10.06 5.13 -13.11
N GLU A 74 9.26 6.17 -13.35
CA GLU A 74 8.53 6.36 -14.60
C GLU A 74 9.48 6.54 -15.82
N GLU A 75 10.59 7.26 -15.65
CA GLU A 75 11.64 7.33 -16.69
C GLU A 75 12.24 5.95 -17.01
N LYS A 76 12.48 5.11 -15.99
CA LYS A 76 13.03 3.76 -16.18
C LYS A 76 12.05 2.78 -16.80
N ILE A 77 10.74 2.96 -16.59
CA ILE A 77 9.71 2.12 -17.20
C ILE A 77 9.53 2.47 -18.69
N LYS A 78 9.69 3.74 -19.08
CA LYS A 78 9.68 4.14 -20.49
C LYS A 78 10.80 3.51 -21.31
N ASP A 79 11.95 3.24 -20.69
CA ASP A 79 13.07 2.57 -21.36
C ASP A 79 12.91 1.04 -21.47
N LEU A 80 11.84 0.47 -20.91
CA LEU A 80 11.54 -0.97 -20.89
C LEU A 80 10.40 -1.37 -21.84
N CYS A 81 9.72 -0.41 -22.47
CA CYS A 81 8.65 -0.61 -23.48
C CYS A 81 9.09 -0.11 -24.86
#